data_AF-A0A1I8AV85-F1
#
_entry.id   AF-A0A1I8AV85-F1
#
_cell.length_a   1.000
_cell.length_b   1.000
_cell.length_c   1.000
_cell.angle_alpha   90.00
_cell.angle_beta   90.00
_cell.angle_gamma   90.00
#
_symmetry.space_group_name_H-M   'P 1'
#
loop_
_entity.id
_entity.type
_entity.pdbx_description
1 polymer ?
#
loop_
_entity_poly.entity_id
_entity_poly.type
_entity_poly.pdbx_seq_one_letter_code
_entity_poly.pdbx_strand_id
1 'polypeptide(L)'
;MAELSGCPVCFKESPVCYNFGGICCRSCAAFFRRAVRSGKEPTCAKNHLLCKRSNVMVVGANNVGCKKCRLDRCFAHGMRPKFVHFANPKTESWVLEKDVCDDSYGMKCSELVVYYHAGLSISELSWNHETPILSGVTRAVREAYRYRSQVTMDLTKHRGTSEPGDRFCNYMHHRFLLYEEFKIFHYLMQKLPIIRDLDEAIMEQMFKNSLPLYSGFIRVLSNVLQKYPDRSRFYPYPNIYVDMDFEKLVTFLMPTLSMRSLAKRREDFADVAEFVLKSAHYCFQNGIAVAKQLIRTDEDLAAVILLIIITANDFNNSDPNWHGPIRKLKAVWKELDLHYRATSRDPAAWGNLILFLSNVETIGENGLKFVKIMQLFLGSSLFDYIEKSKRFQELEQQDLEFN
;
A
#
# COMPACT_ATOMS: atom_id res chain seq x y z
N MET A 1 16.24 -17.22 17.70
CA MET A 1 15.66 -15.86 17.67
C MET A 1 16.74 -14.91 18.16
N ALA A 2 17.22 -13.99 17.32
CA ALA A 2 18.20 -13.00 17.76
C ALA A 2 17.50 -12.02 18.71
N GLU A 3 17.89 -12.04 19.98
CA GLU A 3 17.47 -11.01 20.95
C GLU A 3 17.95 -9.65 20.43
N LEU A 4 17.03 -8.74 20.17
CA LEU A 4 17.35 -7.34 19.91
C LEU A 4 18.03 -6.78 21.16
N SER A 5 19.36 -6.74 21.17
CA SER A 5 20.18 -6.39 22.35
C SER A 5 20.16 -4.90 22.71
N GLY A 6 19.16 -4.12 22.30
CA GLY A 6 19.09 -2.71 22.66
C GLY A 6 17.83 -1.97 22.24
N CYS A 7 17.51 -0.90 22.99
CA CYS A 7 16.38 -0.02 22.71
C CYS A 7 16.61 0.81 21.44
N PRO A 8 15.74 0.75 20.42
CA PRO A 8 15.95 1.51 19.18
C PRO A 8 15.82 3.03 19.37
N VAL A 9 15.21 3.49 20.47
CA VAL A 9 15.03 4.92 20.76
C VAL A 9 16.25 5.55 21.42
N CYS A 10 16.87 4.87 22.40
CA CYS A 10 18.02 5.41 23.15
C CYS A 10 19.32 4.67 22.90
N PHE A 11 19.29 3.58 22.14
CA PHE A 11 20.41 2.72 21.79
C PHE A 11 21.14 2.09 22.99
N LYS A 12 20.56 2.19 24.20
CA LYS A 12 21.08 1.49 25.38
C LYS A 12 20.67 0.03 25.35
N GLU A 13 21.61 -0.85 25.68
CA GLU A 13 21.34 -2.25 25.97
C GLU A 13 20.37 -2.32 27.14
N SER A 14 19.14 -2.73 26.85
CA SER A 14 18.06 -2.80 27.83
C SER A 14 16.94 -3.68 27.29
N PRO A 15 16.22 -4.41 28.15
CA PRO A 15 15.03 -5.14 27.73
C PRO A 15 14.05 -4.19 27.04
N VAL A 16 13.61 -4.59 25.85
CA VAL A 16 12.63 -3.87 25.06
C VAL A 16 11.30 -4.59 25.09
N CYS A 17 10.21 -3.82 25.11
CA CYS A 17 8.87 -4.34 24.95
C CYS A 17 8.02 -3.35 24.16
N TYR A 18 6.82 -3.78 23.76
CA TYR A 18 5.88 -2.93 23.05
C TYR A 18 5.25 -1.92 24.02
N ASN A 19 5.50 -0.63 23.79
CA ASN A 19 5.00 0.46 24.61
C ASN A 19 4.40 1.54 23.72
N PHE A 20 3.14 1.92 23.97
CA PHE A 20 2.45 2.99 23.26
C PHE A 20 2.45 2.84 21.73
N GLY A 21 2.42 1.61 21.19
CA GLY A 21 2.45 1.37 19.75
C GLY A 21 3.85 1.19 19.13
N GLY A 22 4.93 1.31 19.91
CA GLY A 22 6.31 1.16 19.43
C GLY A 22 7.18 0.27 20.31
N ILE A 23 8.27 -0.28 19.75
CA ILE A 23 9.24 -1.09 20.52
C ILE A 23 10.25 -0.15 21.20
N CYS A 24 10.31 -0.16 22.53
CA CYS A 24 11.32 0.59 23.28
C CYS A 24 11.54 0.01 24.68
N CYS A 25 12.58 0.49 25.38
CA CYS A 25 12.79 0.16 26.79
C CYS A 25 11.90 0.99 27.72
N ARG A 26 11.75 0.51 28.96
CA ARG A 26 10.92 1.14 30.01
C ARG A 26 11.26 2.62 30.25
N SER A 27 12.53 3.01 30.14
CA SER A 27 12.95 4.42 30.30
C SER A 27 12.42 5.31 29.17
N CYS A 28 12.43 4.85 27.93
CA CYS A 28 11.88 5.58 26.79
C CYS A 28 10.35 5.63 26.82
N ALA A 29 9.70 4.54 27.25
CA ALA A 29 8.26 4.53 27.52
C ALA A 29 7.87 5.59 28.55
N ALA A 30 8.56 5.66 29.69
CA ALA A 30 8.30 6.65 30.73
C ALA A 30 8.58 8.08 30.26
N PHE A 31 9.65 8.28 29.48
CA PHE A 31 9.95 9.57 28.85
C PHE A 31 8.83 10.03 27.91
N PHE A 32 8.40 9.17 26.99
CA PHE A 32 7.34 9.47 26.03
C PHE A 32 6.04 9.85 26.72
N ARG A 33 5.63 9.08 27.74
CA ARG A 33 4.45 9.36 28.57
C ARG A 33 4.51 10.76 29.19
N ARG A 34 5.66 11.16 29.76
CA ARG A 34 5.83 12.49 30.36
C ARG A 34 5.83 13.61 29.33
N ALA A 35 6.50 13.41 28.19
CA ALA A 35 6.56 14.39 27.12
C ALA A 35 5.15 14.67 26.56
N VAL A 36 4.40 13.61 26.24
CA VAL A 36 3.00 13.72 25.77
C VAL A 36 2.11 14.38 26.81
N ARG A 37 2.16 13.95 28.08
CA ARG A 37 1.34 14.55 29.16
C ARG A 37 1.65 16.01 29.41
N SER A 38 2.90 16.44 29.21
CA SER A 38 3.28 17.82 29.44
C SER A 38 2.69 18.79 28.43
N GLY A 39 2.29 18.31 27.24
CA GLY A 39 1.80 19.15 26.13
C GLY A 39 2.82 20.15 25.58
N LYS A 40 4.04 20.21 26.14
CA LYS A 40 5.09 21.13 25.73
C LYS A 40 5.96 20.47 24.69
N GLU A 41 6.01 21.04 23.48
CA GLU A 41 6.95 20.60 22.46
C GLU A 41 8.38 20.99 22.86
N PRO A 42 9.27 20.02 23.14
CA PRO A 42 10.64 20.35 23.47
C PRO A 42 11.34 20.94 22.25
N THR A 43 12.10 22.02 22.44
CA THR A 43 12.98 22.58 21.40
C THR A 43 14.37 21.91 21.46
N CYS A 44 15.03 21.77 20.30
CA CYS A 44 16.39 21.25 20.24
C CYS A 44 17.38 22.42 20.39
N ALA A 45 18.01 22.57 21.55
CA ALA A 45 19.01 23.62 21.79
C ALA A 45 20.40 23.32 21.17
N LYS A 46 20.54 22.20 20.45
CA LYS A 46 21.80 21.76 19.82
C LYS A 46 21.61 21.63 18.31
N ASN A 47 22.70 21.68 17.55
CA ASN A 47 22.68 21.35 16.12
C ASN A 47 22.13 19.91 15.94
N HIS A 48 21.15 19.71 15.05
CA HIS A 48 20.53 18.40 14.76
C HIS A 48 21.56 17.31 14.39
N LEU A 49 22.71 17.70 13.83
CA LEU A 49 23.83 16.81 13.51
C LEU A 49 24.46 16.17 14.77
N LEU A 50 24.38 16.84 15.93
CA LEU A 50 24.87 16.33 17.21
C LEU A 50 23.93 15.31 17.87
N CYS A 51 22.75 15.08 17.31
CA CYS A 51 21.74 14.15 17.84
C CYS A 51 21.64 12.82 17.08
N LYS A 52 22.61 12.53 16.19
CA LYS A 52 22.73 11.27 15.45
C LYS A 52 23.13 10.09 16.35
N ARG A 53 22.85 8.86 15.89
CA ARG A 53 23.13 7.59 16.60
C ARG A 53 24.56 7.49 17.15
N SER A 54 25.56 7.91 16.36
CA SER A 54 26.97 7.93 16.76
C SER A 54 27.24 8.80 17.99
N ASN A 55 26.52 9.90 18.17
CA ASN A 55 26.74 10.84 19.28
C ASN A 55 25.93 10.49 20.54
N VAL A 56 24.97 9.57 20.44
CA VAL A 56 24.18 9.07 21.58
C VAL A 56 24.93 7.96 22.35
N MET A 57 25.89 7.29 21.71
CA MET A 57 26.62 6.15 22.30
C MET A 57 28.01 6.51 22.88
N VAL A 58 28.57 7.69 22.59
CA VAL A 58 30.01 7.94 22.78
C VAL A 58 30.41 8.60 24.12
N VAL A 59 29.50 9.12 24.96
CA VAL A 59 29.94 9.80 26.21
C VAL A 59 29.01 9.55 27.39
N GLY A 60 29.54 8.87 28.42
CA GLY A 60 29.19 8.95 29.85
C GLY A 60 27.73 9.16 30.27
N ALA A 61 27.14 8.09 30.83
CA ALA A 61 25.95 7.97 31.70
C ALA A 61 24.64 8.74 31.40
N ASN A 62 24.63 10.01 30.99
CA ASN A 62 23.43 10.86 31.07
C ASN A 62 23.00 11.60 29.80
N ASN A 63 23.66 11.44 28.65
CA ASN A 63 23.21 12.07 27.40
C ASN A 63 22.44 11.11 26.50
N VAL A 64 21.23 10.75 26.89
CA VAL A 64 20.21 10.51 25.86
C VAL A 64 20.09 11.84 25.12
N GLY A 65 20.31 11.88 23.80
CA GLY A 65 20.26 13.14 23.02
C GLY A 65 19.05 14.01 23.36
N CYS A 66 19.06 15.30 23.00
CA CYS A 66 18.11 16.30 23.51
C CYS A 66 16.65 15.80 23.54
N LYS A 67 15.83 16.32 24.48
CA LYS A 67 14.45 15.88 24.68
C LYS A 67 13.65 15.83 23.37
N LYS A 68 13.84 16.81 22.48
CA LYS A 68 13.24 16.81 21.14
C LYS A 68 13.64 15.60 20.30
N CYS A 69 14.92 15.41 20.04
CA CYS A 69 15.36 14.29 19.20
C CYS A 69 15.06 12.92 19.82
N ARG A 70 15.03 12.80 21.16
CA ARG A 70 14.55 11.59 21.83
C ARG A 70 13.06 11.35 21.55
N LEU A 71 12.24 12.39 21.60
CA LEU A 71 10.81 12.33 21.30
C LEU A 71 10.56 12.02 19.82
N ASP A 72 11.27 12.68 18.92
CA ASP A 72 11.21 12.41 17.47
C ASP A 72 11.54 10.94 17.16
N ARG A 73 12.54 10.36 17.83
CA ARG A 73 12.84 8.92 17.72
C ARG A 73 11.75 8.02 18.29
N CYS A 74 11.05 8.43 19.34
CA CYS A 74 9.90 7.67 19.84
C CYS A 74 8.82 7.56 18.75
N PHE A 75 8.51 8.68 18.07
CA PHE A 75 7.56 8.70 16.96
C PHE A 75 8.05 7.87 15.77
N ALA A 76 9.32 8.01 15.39
CA ALA A 76 9.92 7.23 14.30
C ALA A 76 9.86 5.71 14.53
N HIS A 77 9.84 5.29 15.80
CA HIS A 77 9.69 3.88 16.20
C HIS A 77 8.27 3.49 16.59
N GLY A 78 7.26 4.24 16.13
CA GLY A 78 5.85 3.86 16.17
C GLY A 78 5.11 4.22 17.47
N MET A 79 5.76 4.88 18.43
CA MET A 79 5.07 5.31 19.66
C MET A 79 4.06 6.42 19.32
N ARG A 80 2.80 6.30 19.76
CA ARG A 80 1.73 7.26 19.45
C ARG A 80 1.14 7.90 20.72
N PRO A 81 0.91 9.23 20.75
CA PRO A 81 0.39 9.93 21.91
C PRO A 81 -0.98 9.42 22.38
N LYS A 82 -1.82 8.95 21.45
CA LYS A 82 -3.17 8.42 21.73
C LYS A 82 -3.21 7.25 22.70
N PHE A 83 -2.10 6.52 22.87
CA PHE A 83 -2.00 5.41 23.82
C PHE A 83 -1.52 5.86 25.22
N VAL A 84 -1.24 7.14 25.41
CA VAL A 84 -0.90 7.71 26.71
C VAL A 84 -2.18 8.12 27.42
N HIS A 85 -2.60 7.35 28.42
CA HIS A 85 -3.72 7.75 29.26
C HIS A 85 -3.38 9.06 30.01
N PHE A 86 -4.19 10.10 29.80
CA PHE A 86 -4.17 11.32 30.60
C PHE A 86 -5.03 11.03 31.83
N ALA A 87 -4.41 11.02 33.01
CA ALA A 87 -5.21 11.03 34.23
C ALA A 87 -5.76 12.45 34.37
N ASN A 88 -7.08 12.63 34.29
CA ASN A 88 -7.72 13.81 34.84
C ASN A 88 -8.63 13.41 36.01
N PRO A 89 -8.77 14.28 37.03
CA PRO A 89 -9.23 13.93 38.36
C PRO A 89 -10.75 13.80 38.40
N LYS A 90 -11.23 12.76 39.12
CA LYS A 90 -12.61 12.61 39.58
C LYS A 90 -13.71 12.84 38.51
N THR A 91 -13.91 11.90 37.62
CA THR A 91 -15.25 11.41 37.21
C THR A 91 -15.10 10.29 36.19
N GLU A 92 -16.02 9.34 36.28
CA GLU A 92 -16.20 8.17 35.42
C GLU A 92 -15.38 6.92 35.78
N SER A 93 -15.94 6.23 36.78
CA SER A 93 -15.91 4.78 36.92
C SER A 93 -16.32 4.12 35.61
N TRP A 94 -15.34 3.71 34.81
CA TRP A 94 -15.52 2.59 33.90
C TRP A 94 -15.25 1.32 34.69
N VAL A 95 -16.28 0.50 34.84
CA VAL A 95 -16.17 -0.87 35.34
C VAL A 95 -15.28 -1.61 34.33
N LEU A 96 -14.02 -1.82 34.71
CA LEU A 96 -13.20 -2.87 34.10
C LEU A 96 -13.86 -4.19 34.48
N GLU A 97 -14.54 -4.83 33.52
CA GLU A 97 -14.69 -6.28 33.61
C GLU A 97 -13.29 -6.87 33.79
N LYS A 98 -13.14 -7.60 34.89
CA LYS A 98 -11.93 -8.35 35.20
C LYS A 98 -11.73 -9.37 34.08
N ASP A 99 -10.84 -9.07 33.14
CA ASP A 99 -10.12 -10.12 32.45
C ASP A 99 -9.27 -10.84 33.49
N VAL A 100 -9.80 -11.98 33.91
CA VAL A 100 -9.14 -13.00 34.71
C VAL A 100 -7.91 -13.44 33.94
N CYS A 101 -6.73 -13.05 34.42
CA CYS A 101 -5.49 -13.72 34.07
C CYS A 101 -5.50 -15.04 34.87
N ASP A 102 -5.98 -16.12 34.26
CA ASP A 102 -5.73 -17.46 34.78
C ASP A 102 -4.44 -18.00 34.16
N ASP A 103 -3.43 -18.20 35.00
CA ASP A 103 -2.08 -18.65 34.67
C ASP A 103 -2.00 -20.17 34.39
N SER A 104 -3.10 -20.81 33.96
CA SER A 104 -3.21 -22.28 33.95
C SER A 104 -2.90 -22.97 32.61
N TYR A 105 -2.72 -22.24 31.50
CA TYR A 105 -2.27 -22.85 30.24
C TYR A 105 -1.22 -21.98 29.51
N GLY A 106 0.02 -22.47 29.49
CA GLY A 106 1.17 -21.83 28.87
C GLY A 106 1.07 -21.70 27.34
N MET A 107 0.33 -20.70 26.86
CA MET A 107 0.30 -20.30 25.44
C MET A 107 0.98 -18.94 25.26
N LYS A 108 2.01 -18.93 24.39
CA LYS A 108 2.79 -17.76 24.00
C LYS A 108 1.90 -16.79 23.20
N CYS A 109 1.77 -15.56 23.69
CA CYS A 109 1.13 -14.47 22.97
C CYS A 109 2.04 -13.99 21.83
N SER A 110 1.89 -14.59 20.65
CA SER A 110 2.46 -14.09 19.40
C SER A 110 1.44 -14.17 18.29
N GLU A 111 0.54 -13.19 18.21
CA GLU A 111 -0.14 -12.86 16.97
C GLU A 111 -0.50 -11.38 16.95
N LEU A 112 0.12 -10.68 16.01
CA LEU A 112 0.07 -9.25 15.82
C LEU A 112 -1.20 -8.93 15.02
N VAL A 113 -2.27 -8.55 15.71
CA VAL A 113 -3.51 -8.06 15.10
C VAL A 113 -3.33 -6.60 14.69
N VAL A 114 -3.64 -6.31 13.42
CA VAL A 114 -3.72 -4.96 12.84
C VAL A 114 -4.85 -4.20 13.55
N TYR A 115 -4.52 -3.21 14.38
CA TYR A 115 -5.53 -2.35 15.00
C TYR A 115 -6.11 -1.35 13.98
N TYR A 116 -7.35 -1.61 13.56
CA TYR A 116 -8.21 -0.62 12.94
C TYR A 116 -8.48 0.55 13.88
N HIS A 117 -8.45 1.75 13.30
CA HIS A 117 -8.70 3.02 13.96
C HIS A 117 -10.19 3.19 14.31
N ALA A 118 -10.50 3.28 15.61
CA ALA A 118 -11.71 3.93 16.13
C ALA A 118 -11.26 5.05 17.08
N GLY A 119 -11.65 6.29 16.77
CA GLY A 119 -11.29 7.49 17.52
C GLY A 119 -10.51 8.50 16.68
N LEU A 120 -11.24 9.35 15.95
CA LEU A 120 -10.69 10.51 15.24
C LEU A 120 -10.29 11.59 16.25
N SER A 121 -9.09 12.14 16.10
CA SER A 121 -8.61 13.26 16.90
C SER A 121 -9.16 14.60 16.38
N ILE A 122 -9.33 15.60 17.25
CA ILE A 122 -9.79 16.96 16.88
C ILE A 122 -8.90 17.59 15.78
N SER A 123 -7.61 17.23 15.73
CA SER A 123 -6.73 17.64 14.64
C SER A 123 -7.17 17.10 13.27
N GLU A 124 -7.60 15.84 13.16
CA GLU A 124 -8.07 15.25 11.88
C GLU A 124 -9.38 15.89 11.38
N LEU A 125 -10.22 16.40 12.28
CA LEU A 125 -11.45 17.11 11.91
C LEU A 125 -11.16 18.44 11.18
N SER A 126 -10.14 19.19 11.61
CA SER A 126 -9.73 20.45 10.96
C SER A 126 -9.19 20.20 9.55
N TRP A 127 -8.38 19.16 9.35
CA TRP A 127 -7.77 18.82 8.06
C TRP A 127 -8.79 18.43 6.99
N ASN A 128 -9.90 17.78 7.39
CA ASN A 128 -10.93 17.36 6.44
C ASN A 128 -11.59 18.52 5.69
N HIS A 129 -11.59 19.73 6.27
CA HIS A 129 -12.17 20.91 5.62
C HIS A 129 -11.23 21.55 4.59
N GLU A 130 -9.91 21.46 4.80
CA GLU A 130 -8.91 22.07 3.90
C GLU A 130 -8.53 21.17 2.73
N THR A 131 -8.63 19.85 2.91
CA THR A 131 -8.33 18.85 1.87
C THR A 131 -9.49 17.86 1.67
N PRO A 132 -10.68 18.31 1.25
CA PRO A 132 -11.87 17.47 1.17
C PRO A 132 -11.78 16.36 0.11
N ILE A 133 -11.12 16.60 -1.04
CA ILE A 133 -10.94 15.58 -2.08
C ILE A 133 -9.95 14.52 -1.59
N LEU A 134 -8.75 14.91 -1.20
CA LEU A 134 -7.68 14.02 -0.79
C LEU A 134 -8.07 13.19 0.45
N SER A 135 -8.69 13.82 1.45
CA SER A 135 -9.20 13.09 2.64
C SER A 135 -10.34 12.14 2.27
N GLY A 136 -11.24 12.54 1.37
CA GLY A 136 -12.30 11.71 0.83
C GLY A 136 -11.77 10.46 0.14
N VAL A 137 -10.79 10.62 -0.76
CA VAL A 137 -10.11 9.52 -1.44
C VAL A 137 -9.35 8.64 -0.45
N THR A 138 -8.64 9.24 0.50
CA THR A 138 -7.91 8.49 1.54
C THR A 138 -8.86 7.57 2.32
N ARG A 139 -10.06 8.05 2.67
CA ARG A 139 -11.09 7.21 3.30
C ARG A 139 -11.58 6.10 2.36
N ALA A 140 -11.86 6.41 1.11
CA ALA A 140 -12.31 5.43 0.11
C ALA A 140 -11.26 4.32 -0.12
N VAL A 141 -9.98 4.69 -0.22
CA VAL A 141 -8.84 3.76 -0.31
C VAL A 141 -8.80 2.87 0.91
N ARG A 142 -8.84 3.45 2.12
CA ARG A 142 -8.83 2.69 3.38
C ARG A 142 -10.00 1.73 3.50
N GLU A 143 -11.17 2.11 3.00
CA GLU A 143 -12.39 1.27 3.00
C GLU A 143 -12.27 0.12 1.99
N ALA A 144 -11.92 0.41 0.73
CA ALA A 144 -11.77 -0.59 -0.31
C ALA A 144 -10.63 -1.58 -0.02
N TYR A 145 -9.49 -1.10 0.48
CA TYR A 145 -8.33 -1.95 0.73
C TYR A 145 -8.46 -2.82 1.99
N ARG A 146 -9.59 -2.75 2.72
CA ARG A 146 -9.94 -3.77 3.72
C ARG A 146 -10.28 -5.11 3.07
N TYR A 147 -10.83 -5.09 1.85
CA TYR A 147 -11.13 -6.28 1.06
C TYR A 147 -9.90 -6.82 0.34
N ARG A 148 -8.82 -6.04 0.29
CA ARG A 148 -7.55 -6.46 -0.29
C ARG A 148 -6.80 -7.38 0.67
N SER A 149 -6.26 -8.47 0.12
CA SER A 149 -5.40 -9.38 0.86
C SER A 149 -4.23 -8.65 1.51
N GLN A 150 -4.02 -8.89 2.80
CA GLN A 150 -2.92 -8.29 3.55
C GLN A 150 -1.61 -9.02 3.26
N VAL A 151 -0.51 -8.27 3.15
CA VAL A 151 0.82 -8.88 3.01
C VAL A 151 1.20 -9.54 4.33
N THR A 152 1.46 -10.85 4.30
CA THR A 152 1.93 -11.61 5.47
C THR A 152 3.45 -11.78 5.43
N MET A 153 4.07 -11.75 6.61
CA MET A 153 5.50 -12.07 6.77
C MET A 153 5.77 -13.58 6.71
N ASP A 154 4.74 -14.40 6.88
CA ASP A 154 4.84 -15.85 6.84
C ASP A 154 4.95 -16.32 5.38
N LEU A 155 6.17 -16.59 4.94
CA LEU A 155 6.46 -17.05 3.58
C LEU A 155 5.81 -18.40 3.25
N THR A 156 5.39 -19.20 4.23
CA THR A 156 4.71 -20.48 3.95
C THR A 156 3.27 -20.29 3.46
N LYS A 157 2.70 -19.11 3.70
CA LYS A 157 1.40 -18.67 3.18
C LYS A 157 1.49 -18.04 1.79
N HIS A 158 2.71 -17.84 1.28
CA HIS A 158 2.91 -17.31 -0.06
C HIS A 158 2.68 -18.42 -1.10
N ARG A 159 2.14 -18.04 -2.25
CA ARG A 159 1.93 -18.91 -3.40
C ARG A 159 2.74 -18.39 -4.58
N GLY A 160 3.19 -19.26 -5.47
CA GLY A 160 4.01 -18.81 -6.59
C GLY A 160 4.49 -19.91 -7.51
N THR A 161 5.36 -19.56 -8.44
CA THR A 161 5.81 -20.45 -9.53
C THR A 161 6.80 -21.53 -9.11
N SER A 162 7.32 -21.47 -7.87
CA SER A 162 8.14 -22.55 -7.29
C SER A 162 7.41 -23.39 -6.27
N GLU A 163 6.17 -23.05 -5.93
CA GLU A 163 5.43 -23.78 -4.93
C GLU A 163 4.83 -25.06 -5.53
N PRO A 164 4.81 -26.18 -4.80
CA PRO A 164 4.20 -27.43 -5.27
C PRO A 164 2.67 -27.44 -5.07
N GLY A 165 2.00 -28.32 -5.81
CA GLY A 165 0.57 -28.62 -5.64
C GLY A 165 -0.32 -27.39 -5.75
N ASP A 166 -1.29 -27.25 -4.85
CA ASP A 166 -2.28 -26.16 -4.86
C ASP A 166 -1.68 -24.78 -4.60
N ARG A 167 -0.43 -24.72 -4.11
CA ARG A 167 0.27 -23.44 -3.91
C ARG A 167 0.97 -22.97 -5.18
N PHE A 168 1.08 -23.80 -6.21
CA PHE A 168 1.58 -23.38 -7.52
C PHE A 168 0.65 -22.32 -8.12
N CYS A 169 1.23 -21.19 -8.55
CA CYS A 169 0.50 -20.17 -9.30
C CYS A 169 0.84 -20.26 -10.78
N ASN A 170 -0.18 -20.41 -11.62
CA ASN A 170 -0.10 -20.33 -13.07
C ASN A 170 -0.80 -19.07 -13.61
N TYR A 171 -0.79 -18.87 -14.92
CA TYR A 171 -1.44 -17.71 -15.53
C TYR A 171 -2.96 -17.63 -15.31
N MET A 172 -3.67 -18.76 -15.18
CA MET A 172 -5.11 -18.72 -14.88
C MET A 172 -5.37 -18.13 -13.49
N HIS A 173 -4.57 -18.51 -12.49
CA HIS A 173 -4.61 -17.87 -11.18
C HIS A 173 -4.29 -16.37 -11.27
N HIS A 174 -3.33 -15.98 -12.10
CA HIS A 174 -3.01 -14.56 -12.31
C HIS A 174 -4.21 -13.78 -12.88
N ARG A 175 -4.93 -14.34 -13.87
CA ARG A 175 -6.15 -13.71 -14.41
C ARG A 175 -7.22 -13.52 -13.35
N PHE A 176 -7.47 -14.56 -12.55
CA PHE A 176 -8.44 -14.50 -11.46
C PHE A 176 -8.08 -13.42 -10.44
N LEU A 177 -6.82 -13.39 -9.99
CA LEU A 177 -6.35 -12.37 -9.04
C LEU A 177 -6.38 -10.95 -9.61
N LEU A 178 -6.13 -10.79 -10.91
CA LEU A 178 -6.27 -9.50 -11.58
C LEU A 178 -7.72 -9.02 -11.56
N TYR A 179 -8.66 -9.93 -11.80
CA TYR A 179 -10.08 -9.62 -11.73
C TYR A 179 -10.51 -9.21 -10.32
N GLU A 180 -10.08 -9.93 -9.28
CA GLU A 180 -10.34 -9.57 -7.88
C GLU A 180 -9.79 -8.18 -7.53
N GLU A 181 -8.59 -7.82 -8.00
CA GLU A 181 -8.06 -6.45 -7.82
C GLU A 181 -8.91 -5.40 -8.57
N PHE A 182 -9.48 -5.74 -9.72
CA PHE A 182 -10.40 -4.84 -10.44
C PHE A 182 -11.74 -4.67 -9.73
N LYS A 183 -12.26 -5.70 -9.05
CA LYS A 183 -13.44 -5.57 -8.17
C LYS A 183 -13.19 -4.57 -7.04
N ILE A 184 -12.03 -4.67 -6.40
CA ILE A 184 -11.63 -3.74 -5.33
C ILE A 184 -11.53 -2.31 -5.89
N PHE A 185 -10.96 -2.14 -7.08
CA PHE A 185 -10.84 -0.82 -7.70
C PHE A 185 -12.19 -0.24 -8.15
N HIS A 186 -13.08 -1.06 -8.69
CA HIS A 186 -14.44 -0.65 -9.04
C HIS A 186 -15.21 -0.18 -7.80
N TYR A 187 -15.16 -0.96 -6.73
CA TYR A 187 -15.74 -0.58 -5.44
C TYR A 187 -15.13 0.72 -4.89
N LEU A 188 -13.82 0.90 -5.04
CA LEU A 188 -13.13 2.14 -4.69
C LEU A 188 -13.72 3.33 -5.48
N MET A 189 -13.86 3.19 -6.81
CA MET A 189 -14.42 4.24 -7.68
C MET A 189 -15.82 4.69 -7.23
N GLN A 190 -16.67 3.75 -6.82
CA GLN A 190 -18.02 4.02 -6.28
C GLN A 190 -18.00 4.82 -4.96
N LYS A 191 -16.86 4.90 -4.27
CA LYS A 191 -16.69 5.62 -3.01
C LYS A 191 -15.97 6.94 -3.17
N LEU A 192 -15.37 7.21 -4.33
CA LEU A 192 -14.58 8.41 -4.54
C LEU A 192 -15.47 9.67 -4.55
N PRO A 193 -15.03 10.76 -3.89
CA PRO A 193 -15.69 12.06 -4.01
C PRO A 193 -15.72 12.48 -5.48
N ILE A 194 -16.78 13.19 -5.89
CA ILE A 194 -17.05 13.61 -7.28
C ILE A 194 -17.46 12.44 -8.19
N ILE A 195 -16.73 11.33 -8.20
CA ILE A 195 -16.98 10.20 -9.11
C ILE A 195 -18.23 9.42 -8.74
N ARG A 196 -18.48 9.18 -7.45
CA ARG A 196 -19.67 8.46 -6.98
C ARG A 196 -21.00 9.12 -7.33
N ASP A 197 -20.97 10.41 -7.64
CA ASP A 197 -22.15 11.23 -7.96
C ASP A 197 -22.34 11.37 -9.48
N LEU A 198 -21.51 10.71 -10.30
CA LEU A 198 -21.64 10.71 -11.76
C LEU A 198 -22.69 9.70 -12.22
N ASP A 199 -23.13 9.87 -13.47
CA ASP A 199 -23.88 8.82 -14.16
C ASP A 199 -23.07 7.51 -14.20
N GLU A 200 -23.76 6.39 -14.00
CA GLU A 200 -23.15 5.06 -13.91
C GLU A 200 -22.33 4.73 -15.16
N ALA A 201 -22.81 5.08 -16.36
CA ALA A 201 -22.09 4.80 -17.61
C ALA A 201 -20.80 5.62 -17.73
N ILE A 202 -20.79 6.87 -17.25
CA ILE A 202 -19.59 7.71 -17.22
C ILE A 202 -18.57 7.13 -16.25
N MET A 203 -19.02 6.79 -15.03
CA MET A 203 -18.15 6.18 -14.01
C MET A 203 -17.53 4.88 -14.53
N GLU A 204 -18.34 4.04 -15.18
CA GLU A 204 -17.89 2.76 -15.73
C GLU A 204 -16.84 2.94 -16.83
N GLN A 205 -17.04 3.91 -17.73
CA GLN A 205 -16.04 4.21 -18.75
C GLN A 205 -14.75 4.78 -18.12
N MET A 206 -14.86 5.65 -17.11
CA MET A 206 -13.70 6.16 -16.37
C MET A 206 -12.90 5.03 -15.69
N PHE A 207 -13.62 4.07 -15.11
CA PHE A 207 -13.04 2.86 -14.53
C PHE A 207 -12.26 2.07 -15.59
N LYS A 208 -12.90 1.75 -16.73
CA LYS A 208 -12.27 1.00 -17.84
C LYS A 208 -11.00 1.66 -18.37
N ASN A 209 -11.05 2.97 -18.61
CA ASN A 209 -9.89 3.74 -19.07
C ASN A 209 -8.73 3.69 -18.07
N SER A 210 -9.02 3.62 -16.77
CA SER A 210 -8.03 3.64 -15.69
C SER A 210 -7.37 2.27 -15.44
N LEU A 211 -7.95 1.17 -15.95
CA LEU A 211 -7.49 -0.20 -15.65
C LEU A 211 -6.01 -0.46 -16.01
N PRO A 212 -5.47 -0.04 -17.17
CA PRO A 212 -4.07 -0.30 -17.50
C PRO A 212 -3.11 0.34 -16.50
N LEU A 213 -3.33 1.62 -16.16
CA LEU A 213 -2.50 2.36 -15.21
C LEU A 213 -2.66 1.80 -13.78
N TYR A 214 -3.88 1.50 -13.35
CA TYR A 214 -4.14 0.90 -12.06
C TYR A 214 -3.47 -0.48 -11.92
N SER A 215 -3.56 -1.33 -12.95
CA SER A 215 -2.89 -2.64 -12.99
C SER A 215 -1.37 -2.52 -12.92
N GLY A 216 -0.78 -1.54 -13.61
CA GLY A 216 0.64 -1.24 -13.49
C GLY A 216 1.02 -0.82 -12.06
N PHE A 217 0.25 0.10 -11.48
CA PHE A 217 0.47 0.62 -10.14
C PHE A 217 0.34 -0.44 -9.05
N ILE A 218 -0.70 -1.29 -9.08
CA ILE A 218 -0.96 -2.27 -8.02
C ILE A 218 0.16 -3.31 -7.91
N ARG A 219 0.83 -3.63 -9.02
CA ARG A 219 2.02 -4.49 -9.05
C ARG A 219 3.22 -3.82 -8.38
N VAL A 220 3.42 -2.52 -8.63
CA VAL A 220 4.44 -1.73 -7.94
C VAL A 220 4.13 -1.72 -6.44
N LEU A 221 2.90 -1.38 -6.05
CA LEU A 221 2.48 -1.29 -4.67
C LEU A 221 2.65 -2.63 -3.93
N SER A 222 2.25 -3.75 -4.55
CA SER A 222 2.39 -5.09 -3.96
C SER A 222 3.83 -5.43 -3.60
N ASN A 223 4.79 -5.04 -4.44
CA ASN A 223 6.22 -5.22 -4.18
C ASN A 223 6.78 -4.21 -3.17
N VAL A 224 6.28 -2.97 -3.15
CA VAL A 224 6.66 -1.94 -2.16
C VAL A 224 6.28 -2.39 -0.75
N LEU A 225 5.10 -3.01 -0.60
CA LEU A 225 4.57 -3.48 0.67
C LEU A 225 5.21 -4.79 1.18
N GLN A 226 6.01 -5.48 0.35
CA GLN A 226 6.74 -6.67 0.81
C GLN A 226 7.81 -6.29 1.84
N LYS A 227 7.73 -6.90 3.02
CA LYS A 227 8.69 -6.65 4.11
C LYS A 227 10.07 -7.25 3.81
N TYR A 228 10.12 -8.37 3.11
CA TYR A 228 11.34 -9.08 2.74
C TYR A 228 11.43 -9.18 1.21
N PRO A 229 11.80 -8.08 0.52
CA PRO A 229 11.88 -8.09 -0.93
C PRO A 229 13.01 -9.04 -1.37
N ASP A 230 12.63 -10.07 -2.11
CA ASP A 230 13.55 -10.98 -2.79
C ASP A 230 13.65 -10.52 -4.25
N ARG A 231 14.86 -10.18 -4.72
CA ARG A 231 15.07 -9.72 -6.11
C ARG A 231 14.85 -10.84 -7.14
N SER A 232 14.86 -12.09 -6.71
CA SER A 232 14.54 -13.24 -7.55
C SER A 232 13.03 -13.50 -7.65
N ARG A 233 12.18 -12.73 -6.95
CA ARG A 233 10.73 -12.90 -6.93
C ARG A 233 10.00 -11.58 -7.16
N PHE A 234 9.13 -11.55 -8.15
CA PHE A 234 8.24 -10.43 -8.42
C PHE A 234 6.86 -10.70 -7.83
N TYR A 235 6.32 -9.77 -7.05
CA TYR A 235 5.01 -9.92 -6.39
C TYR A 235 3.92 -9.13 -7.10
N PRO A 236 3.23 -9.69 -8.12
CA PRO A 236 2.15 -8.99 -8.80
C PRO A 236 0.98 -8.66 -7.85
N TYR A 237 0.77 -9.47 -6.81
CA TYR A 237 -0.29 -9.34 -5.80
C TYR A 237 0.23 -9.65 -4.39
N PRO A 238 -0.53 -9.37 -3.31
CA PRO A 238 -0.13 -9.70 -1.95
C PRO A 238 0.07 -11.21 -1.80
N ASN A 239 1.27 -11.62 -1.34
CA ASN A 239 1.63 -13.02 -1.06
C ASN A 239 1.62 -13.95 -2.29
N ILE A 240 1.50 -13.40 -3.50
CA ILE A 240 1.59 -14.14 -4.76
C ILE A 240 2.84 -13.68 -5.46
N TYR A 241 3.73 -14.61 -5.78
CA TYR A 241 4.99 -14.28 -6.46
C TYR A 241 5.18 -15.07 -7.75
N VAL A 242 5.99 -14.48 -8.62
CA VAL A 242 6.52 -15.10 -9.83
C VAL A 242 8.03 -15.06 -9.72
N ASP A 243 8.67 -16.20 -9.88
CA ASP A 243 10.13 -16.28 -9.90
C ASP A 243 10.65 -15.57 -11.16
N MET A 244 11.69 -14.78 -10.98
CA MET A 244 12.42 -14.08 -12.04
C MET A 244 13.39 -15.05 -12.74
N ASP A 245 12.84 -16.19 -13.16
CA ASP A 245 13.52 -17.28 -13.83
C ASP A 245 12.76 -17.62 -15.12
N PHE A 246 13.50 -17.76 -16.22
CA PHE A 246 12.91 -17.96 -17.54
C PHE A 246 12.08 -19.24 -17.63
N GLU A 247 12.61 -20.36 -17.11
CA GLU A 247 11.96 -21.66 -17.24
C GLU A 247 10.70 -21.75 -16.36
N LYS A 248 10.74 -21.14 -15.17
CA LYS A 248 9.56 -21.01 -14.31
C LYS A 248 8.49 -20.13 -14.93
N LEU A 249 8.88 -19.07 -15.65
CA LEU A 249 7.93 -18.23 -16.38
C LEU A 249 7.29 -18.96 -17.56
N VAL A 250 8.05 -19.72 -18.33
CA VAL A 250 7.47 -20.60 -19.36
C VAL A 250 6.48 -21.57 -18.73
N THR A 251 6.85 -22.19 -17.61
CA THR A 251 5.98 -23.11 -16.85
C THR A 251 4.75 -22.41 -16.26
N PHE A 252 4.84 -21.14 -15.87
CA PHE A 252 3.72 -20.32 -15.41
C PHE A 252 2.68 -20.08 -16.54
N LEU A 253 3.15 -19.90 -17.77
CA LEU A 253 2.31 -19.62 -18.94
C LEU A 253 1.68 -20.88 -19.54
N MET A 254 2.38 -22.02 -19.51
CA MET A 254 1.98 -23.27 -20.18
C MET A 254 0.65 -23.92 -19.75
N PRO A 255 0.20 -23.90 -18.48
CA PRO A 255 -1.06 -24.54 -18.06
C PRO A 255 -2.33 -23.98 -18.73
N THR A 256 -2.17 -22.99 -19.60
CA THR A 256 -3.22 -22.32 -20.35
C THR A 256 -3.54 -22.96 -21.69
N LEU A 257 -2.89 -24.09 -22.03
CA LEU A 257 -3.13 -24.85 -23.26
C LEU A 257 -4.56 -25.43 -23.32
N SER A 258 -5.53 -24.58 -23.68
CA SER A 258 -6.85 -25.03 -24.09
C SER A 258 -6.77 -25.64 -25.50
N MET A 259 -7.74 -26.49 -25.88
CA MET A 259 -7.81 -27.00 -27.26
C MET A 259 -7.84 -25.86 -28.30
N ARG A 260 -8.37 -24.68 -27.92
CA ARG A 260 -8.48 -23.49 -28.76
C ARG A 260 -7.23 -22.60 -28.74
N SER A 261 -6.23 -22.91 -27.91
CA SER A 261 -5.05 -22.06 -27.80
C SER A 261 -4.22 -22.06 -29.09
N LEU A 262 -3.72 -20.90 -29.53
CA LEU A 262 -2.82 -20.81 -30.68
C LEU A 262 -1.40 -21.27 -30.34
N ALA A 263 -0.95 -21.07 -29.10
CA ALA A 263 0.29 -21.64 -28.61
C ALA A 263 0.06 -23.13 -28.33
N LYS A 264 0.90 -23.99 -28.89
CA LYS A 264 0.79 -25.45 -28.76
C LYS A 264 2.02 -26.08 -28.12
N ARG A 265 3.16 -25.40 -28.15
CA ARG A 265 4.44 -25.92 -27.69
C ARG A 265 5.07 -24.95 -26.70
N ARG A 266 6.07 -25.46 -25.96
CA ARG A 266 6.82 -24.70 -24.96
C ARG A 266 7.48 -23.46 -25.59
N GLU A 267 8.01 -23.62 -26.79
CA GLU A 267 8.78 -22.59 -27.50
C GLU A 267 7.91 -21.39 -27.88
N ASP A 268 6.60 -21.61 -28.06
CA ASP A 268 5.66 -20.54 -28.40
C ASP A 268 5.51 -19.52 -27.24
N PHE A 269 5.90 -19.89 -26.00
CA PHE A 269 5.87 -19.02 -24.82
C PHE A 269 7.23 -18.36 -24.50
N ALA A 270 8.30 -18.69 -25.22
CA ALA A 270 9.65 -18.19 -24.92
C ALA A 270 9.72 -16.66 -24.98
N ASP A 271 9.23 -16.08 -26.08
CA ASP A 271 9.22 -14.62 -26.28
C ASP A 271 8.37 -13.90 -25.22
N VAL A 272 7.27 -14.53 -24.80
CA VAL A 272 6.37 -13.99 -23.77
C VAL A 272 7.05 -14.03 -22.40
N ALA A 273 7.71 -15.13 -22.05
CA ALA A 273 8.47 -15.25 -20.81
C ALA A 273 9.61 -14.22 -20.75
N GLU A 274 10.36 -14.05 -21.84
CA GLU A 274 11.41 -13.04 -21.93
C GLU A 274 10.84 -11.61 -21.78
N PHE A 275 9.70 -11.34 -22.42
CA PHE A 275 9.00 -10.06 -22.28
C PHE A 275 8.56 -9.79 -20.84
N VAL A 276 8.01 -10.80 -20.14
CA VAL A 276 7.61 -10.68 -18.73
C VAL A 276 8.83 -10.42 -17.83
N LEU A 277 9.95 -11.11 -18.04
CA LEU A 277 11.20 -10.85 -17.32
C LEU A 277 11.67 -9.40 -17.50
N LYS A 278 11.76 -8.93 -18.74
CA LYS A 278 12.16 -7.55 -19.06
C LYS A 278 11.22 -6.53 -18.40
N SER A 279 9.92 -6.77 -18.46
CA SER A 279 8.90 -5.90 -17.84
C SER A 279 9.02 -5.86 -16.32
N ALA A 280 9.23 -7.01 -15.67
CA ALA A 280 9.43 -7.07 -14.23
C ALA A 280 10.75 -6.42 -13.79
N HIS A 281 11.83 -6.58 -14.55
CA HIS A 281 13.08 -5.84 -14.31
C HIS A 281 12.90 -4.33 -14.41
N TYR A 282 12.20 -3.85 -15.44
CA TYR A 282 11.86 -2.43 -15.56
C TYR A 282 11.06 -1.95 -14.34
N CYS A 283 10.07 -2.74 -13.90
CA CYS A 283 9.28 -2.43 -12.71
C CYS A 283 10.13 -2.32 -11.44
N PHE A 284 11.12 -3.22 -11.23
CA PHE A 284 12.05 -3.11 -10.10
C PHE A 284 12.89 -1.84 -10.11
N GLN A 285 13.45 -1.51 -11.27
CA GLN A 285 14.39 -0.40 -11.41
C GLN A 285 13.69 0.96 -11.35
N ASN A 286 12.55 1.10 -12.04
CA ASN A 286 11.91 2.39 -12.27
C ASN A 286 10.61 2.57 -11.47
N GLY A 287 9.86 1.49 -11.24
CA GLY A 287 8.62 1.53 -10.47
C GLY A 287 8.88 1.46 -8.96
N ILE A 288 9.31 0.28 -8.49
CA ILE A 288 9.39 -0.07 -7.08
C ILE A 288 10.40 0.80 -6.33
N ALA A 289 11.57 1.05 -6.92
CA ALA A 289 12.61 1.87 -6.29
C ALA A 289 12.16 3.31 -6.04
N VAL A 290 11.41 3.88 -6.98
CA VAL A 290 10.86 5.24 -6.88
C VAL A 290 9.68 5.27 -5.92
N ALA A 291 8.72 4.35 -6.06
CA ALA A 291 7.53 4.28 -5.21
C ALA A 291 7.86 4.14 -3.72
N LYS A 292 8.89 3.34 -3.35
CA LYS A 292 9.37 3.22 -1.96
C LYS A 292 9.78 4.54 -1.32
N GLN A 293 10.24 5.50 -2.11
CA GLN A 293 10.68 6.80 -1.62
C GLN A 293 9.53 7.80 -1.52
N LEU A 294 8.56 7.67 -2.43
CA LEU A 294 7.46 8.62 -2.62
C LEU A 294 6.23 8.29 -1.77
N ILE A 295 5.82 7.03 -1.72
CA ILE A 295 4.57 6.58 -1.08
C ILE A 295 4.89 6.20 0.37
N ARG A 296 4.59 7.11 1.29
CA ARG A 296 4.90 6.95 2.72
C ARG A 296 3.65 6.93 3.59
N THR A 297 2.56 7.52 3.11
CA THR A 297 1.28 7.61 3.84
C THR A 297 0.11 7.14 2.97
N ASP A 298 -1.06 6.96 3.58
CA ASP A 298 -2.28 6.62 2.84
C ASP A 298 -2.71 7.77 1.93
N GLU A 299 -2.40 9.01 2.30
CA GLU A 299 -2.65 10.20 1.49
C GLU A 299 -1.78 10.20 0.23
N ASP A 300 -0.52 9.74 0.30
CA ASP A 300 0.31 9.55 -0.91
C ASP A 300 -0.28 8.49 -1.84
N LEU A 301 -0.75 7.38 -1.27
CA LEU A 301 -1.41 6.31 -2.03
C LEU A 301 -2.70 6.82 -2.69
N ALA A 302 -3.52 7.56 -1.94
CA ALA A 302 -4.72 8.23 -2.46
C ALA A 302 -4.39 9.21 -3.58
N ALA A 303 -3.32 9.99 -3.44
CA ALA A 303 -2.84 10.90 -4.46
C ALA A 303 -2.48 10.18 -5.76
N VAL A 304 -1.75 9.05 -5.68
CA VAL A 304 -1.40 8.26 -6.88
C VAL A 304 -2.63 7.68 -7.56
N ILE A 305 -3.62 7.19 -6.80
CA ILE A 305 -4.86 6.67 -7.38
C ILE A 305 -5.65 7.78 -8.08
N LEU A 306 -5.75 8.97 -7.48
CA LEU A 306 -6.36 10.13 -8.13
C LEU A 306 -5.62 10.54 -9.41
N LEU A 307 -4.29 10.58 -9.35
CA LEU A 307 -3.45 10.89 -10.50
C LEU A 307 -3.67 9.90 -11.64
N ILE A 308 -3.76 8.59 -11.36
CA ILE A 308 -4.10 7.56 -12.33
C ILE A 308 -5.44 7.86 -13.00
N ILE A 309 -6.48 8.15 -12.21
CA ILE A 309 -7.82 8.42 -12.74
C ILE A 309 -7.83 9.69 -13.58
N ILE A 310 -7.18 10.76 -13.13
CA ILE A 310 -7.10 12.01 -13.89
C ILE A 310 -6.36 11.77 -15.21
N THR A 311 -5.16 11.20 -15.18
CA THR A 311 -4.33 10.98 -16.38
C THR A 311 -5.00 10.06 -17.39
N ALA A 312 -5.61 8.96 -16.93
CA ALA A 312 -6.28 8.02 -17.83
C ALA A 312 -7.52 8.60 -18.52
N ASN A 313 -8.09 9.71 -18.01
CA ASN A 313 -9.37 10.25 -18.46
C ASN A 313 -9.29 11.70 -18.97
N ASP A 314 -8.11 12.33 -18.94
CA ASP A 314 -7.87 13.71 -19.38
C ASP A 314 -7.48 13.80 -20.87
N PHE A 315 -8.10 12.98 -21.72
CA PHE A 315 -7.79 12.91 -23.15
C PHE A 315 -8.85 13.57 -24.05
N ASN A 316 -10.09 13.71 -23.58
CA ASN A 316 -11.20 14.23 -24.38
C ASN A 316 -11.75 15.55 -23.81
N ASN A 317 -11.15 16.67 -24.24
CA ASN A 317 -11.54 18.00 -23.78
C ASN A 317 -12.87 18.50 -24.35
N SER A 318 -13.45 17.83 -25.36
CA SER A 318 -14.68 18.29 -26.01
C SER A 318 -15.96 17.73 -25.40
N ASP A 319 -15.90 16.63 -24.64
CA ASP A 319 -17.09 16.06 -23.99
C ASP A 319 -17.34 16.70 -22.61
N PRO A 320 -18.42 17.47 -22.44
CA PRO A 320 -18.72 18.15 -21.18
C PRO A 320 -18.99 17.18 -20.02
N ASN A 321 -19.47 15.96 -20.32
CA ASN A 321 -19.73 14.93 -19.31
C ASN A 321 -18.44 14.44 -18.65
N TRP A 322 -17.29 14.60 -19.33
CA TRP A 322 -15.96 14.20 -18.87
C TRP A 322 -15.19 15.38 -18.29
N HIS A 323 -15.23 16.51 -19.00
CA HIS A 323 -14.41 17.66 -18.65
C HIS A 323 -14.77 18.24 -17.28
N GLY A 324 -16.07 18.30 -16.94
CA GLY A 324 -16.54 18.81 -15.65
C GLY A 324 -15.98 18.05 -14.45
N PRO A 325 -16.20 16.72 -14.36
CA PRO A 325 -15.67 15.89 -13.28
C PRO A 325 -14.14 15.91 -13.18
N ILE A 326 -13.42 15.79 -14.30
CA ILE A 326 -11.94 15.82 -14.31
C ILE A 326 -11.41 17.17 -13.82
N ARG A 327 -12.01 18.29 -14.26
CA ARG A 327 -11.65 19.62 -13.77
C ARG A 327 -11.87 19.76 -12.27
N LYS A 328 -12.93 19.19 -11.71
CA LYS A 328 -13.16 19.17 -10.25
C LYS A 328 -12.11 18.32 -9.54
N LEU A 329 -11.77 17.13 -10.06
CA LEU A 329 -10.74 16.27 -9.48
C LEU A 329 -9.36 16.94 -9.48
N LYS A 330 -9.03 17.71 -10.53
CA LYS A 330 -7.79 18.52 -10.61
C LYS A 330 -7.67 19.57 -9.51
N ALA A 331 -8.73 19.91 -8.76
CA ALA A 331 -8.60 20.75 -7.58
C ALA A 331 -7.71 20.10 -6.48
N VAL A 332 -7.48 18.78 -6.55
CA VAL A 332 -6.57 18.06 -5.66
C VAL A 332 -5.13 18.61 -5.68
N TRP A 333 -4.68 19.28 -6.75
CA TRP A 333 -3.32 19.87 -6.79
C TRP A 333 -3.07 20.84 -5.63
N LYS A 334 -4.07 21.67 -5.31
CA LYS A 334 -4.00 22.60 -4.19
C LYS A 334 -3.97 21.85 -2.86
N GLU A 335 -4.78 20.79 -2.74
CA GLU A 335 -4.84 19.97 -1.53
C GLU A 335 -3.54 19.20 -1.27
N LEU A 336 -2.86 18.73 -2.32
CA LEU A 336 -1.56 18.08 -2.21
C LEU A 336 -0.46 19.04 -1.75
N ASP A 337 -0.41 20.26 -2.32
CA ASP A 337 0.52 21.29 -1.86
C ASP A 337 0.31 21.62 -0.37
N LEU A 338 -0.95 21.81 0.04
CA LEU A 338 -1.32 22.03 1.44
C LEU A 338 -0.90 20.85 2.33
N HIS A 339 -1.20 19.61 1.93
CA HIS A 339 -0.85 18.41 2.68
C HIS A 339 0.68 18.26 2.86
N TYR A 340 1.46 18.51 1.81
CA TYR A 340 2.92 18.38 1.89
C TYR A 340 3.53 19.47 2.78
N ARG A 341 3.07 20.72 2.67
CA ARG A 341 3.48 21.81 3.59
C ARG A 341 3.15 21.47 5.04
N ALA A 342 1.93 21.02 5.28
CA ALA A 342 1.43 20.64 6.60
C ALA A 342 2.25 19.53 7.26
N THR A 343 2.66 18.53 6.48
CA THR A 343 3.45 17.39 6.96
C THR A 343 4.96 17.67 7.00
N SER A 344 5.37 18.94 6.83
CA SER A 344 6.78 19.37 6.78
C SER A 344 7.59 18.62 5.71
N ARG A 345 6.93 18.19 4.64
CA ARG A 345 7.58 17.64 3.44
C ARG A 345 7.89 18.78 2.50
N ASP A 346 8.89 18.58 1.64
CA ASP A 346 9.17 19.51 0.55
C ASP A 346 7.93 19.64 -0.35
N PRO A 347 7.33 20.85 -0.51
CA PRO A 347 6.18 21.04 -1.37
C PRO A 347 6.46 20.69 -2.84
N ALA A 348 7.70 20.70 -3.31
CA ALA A 348 8.02 20.22 -4.65
C ALA A 348 7.93 18.69 -4.78
N ALA A 349 7.96 17.95 -3.66
CA ALA A 349 8.03 16.50 -3.68
C ALA A 349 6.74 15.81 -4.13
N TRP A 350 5.57 16.47 -4.08
CA TRP A 350 4.36 15.89 -4.69
C TRP A 350 4.44 15.89 -6.22
N GLY A 351 5.22 16.80 -6.82
CA GLY A 351 5.53 16.78 -8.26
C GLY A 351 6.25 15.49 -8.70
N ASN A 352 7.00 14.86 -7.79
CA ASN A 352 7.60 13.54 -8.07
C ASN A 352 6.56 12.43 -8.21
N LEU A 353 5.35 12.56 -7.61
CA LEU A 353 4.26 11.62 -7.84
C LEU A 353 3.75 11.70 -9.30
N ILE A 354 3.71 12.91 -9.87
CA ILE A 354 3.39 13.09 -11.30
C ILE A 354 4.45 12.42 -12.16
N LEU A 355 5.74 12.68 -11.90
CA LEU A 355 6.82 12.06 -12.67
C LEU A 355 6.80 10.53 -12.54
N PHE A 356 6.43 10.02 -11.37
CA PHE A 356 6.26 8.59 -11.14
C PHE A 356 5.16 7.97 -12.01
N LEU A 357 4.14 8.72 -12.41
CA LEU A 357 3.11 8.21 -13.33
C LEU A 357 3.69 7.78 -14.67
N SER A 358 4.73 8.43 -15.20
CA SER A 358 5.35 8.00 -16.46
C SER A 358 5.91 6.57 -16.39
N ASN A 359 6.43 6.18 -15.22
CA ASN A 359 6.85 4.81 -14.95
C ASN A 359 5.63 3.88 -14.83
N VAL A 360 4.56 4.33 -14.17
CA VAL A 360 3.31 3.56 -14.04
C VAL A 360 2.65 3.33 -15.41
N GLU A 361 2.66 4.33 -16.29
CA GLU A 361 2.20 4.23 -17.68
C GLU A 361 2.98 3.16 -18.43
N THR A 362 4.31 3.25 -18.43
CA THR A 362 5.16 2.24 -19.11
C THR A 362 4.91 0.83 -18.56
N ILE A 363 4.78 0.67 -17.23
CA ILE A 363 4.49 -0.63 -16.60
C ILE A 363 3.07 -1.11 -16.98
N GLY A 364 2.09 -0.22 -16.99
CA GLY A 364 0.70 -0.50 -17.36
C GLY A 364 0.57 -0.92 -18.83
N GLU A 365 1.23 -0.20 -19.74
CA GLU A 365 1.30 -0.54 -21.16
C GLU A 365 1.96 -1.90 -21.40
N ASN A 366 3.08 -2.17 -20.72
CA ASN A 366 3.72 -3.48 -20.78
C ASN A 366 2.79 -4.59 -20.26
N GLY A 367 2.07 -4.32 -19.17
CA GLY A 367 1.05 -5.23 -18.63
C GLY A 367 -0.09 -5.48 -19.62
N LEU A 368 -0.59 -4.44 -20.29
CA LEU A 368 -1.64 -4.55 -21.30
C LEU A 368 -1.16 -5.32 -22.54
N LYS A 369 0.07 -5.06 -22.99
CA LYS A 369 0.69 -5.81 -24.09
C LYS A 369 0.80 -7.30 -23.76
N PHE A 370 1.25 -7.63 -22.55
CA PHE A 370 1.26 -9.02 -22.08
C PHE A 370 -0.12 -9.66 -22.14
N VAL A 371 -1.15 -9.00 -21.60
CA VAL A 371 -2.52 -9.52 -21.62
C VAL A 371 -3.03 -9.71 -23.06
N LYS A 372 -2.74 -8.77 -23.98
CA LYS A 372 -3.12 -8.89 -25.40
C LYS A 372 -2.42 -10.06 -26.09
N ILE A 373 -1.14 -10.29 -25.82
CA ILE A 373 -0.43 -11.47 -26.36
C ILE A 373 -1.08 -12.76 -25.84
N MET A 374 -1.35 -12.82 -24.53
CA MET A 374 -2.04 -13.96 -23.94
C MET A 374 -3.48 -14.10 -24.46
N GLN A 375 -4.17 -13.01 -24.81
CA GLN A 375 -5.47 -13.05 -25.47
C GLN A 375 -5.39 -13.76 -26.81
N LEU A 376 -4.40 -13.42 -27.64
CA LEU A 376 -4.18 -14.07 -28.93
C LEU A 376 -3.92 -15.57 -28.72
N PHE A 377 -3.14 -15.92 -27.70
CA PHE A 377 -2.87 -17.31 -27.40
C PHE A 377 -4.09 -18.06 -26.88
N LEU A 378 -4.98 -17.45 -26.11
CA LEU A 378 -6.09 -18.15 -25.45
C LEU A 378 -7.45 -17.96 -26.11
N GLY A 379 -7.56 -17.05 -27.07
CA GLY A 379 -8.81 -16.66 -27.72
C GLY A 379 -9.74 -15.77 -26.88
N SER A 380 -9.37 -15.46 -25.63
CA SER A 380 -10.12 -14.55 -24.74
C SER A 380 -9.18 -13.86 -23.75
N SER A 381 -9.54 -12.65 -23.31
CA SER A 381 -8.85 -11.97 -22.22
C SER A 381 -9.83 -11.36 -21.23
N LEU A 382 -9.34 -11.14 -20.01
CA LEU A 382 -10.10 -10.44 -18.99
C LEU A 382 -10.47 -9.01 -19.43
N PHE A 383 -9.55 -8.31 -20.11
CA PHE A 383 -9.81 -6.95 -20.58
C PHE A 383 -10.87 -6.92 -21.68
N ASP A 384 -10.83 -7.85 -22.64
CA ASP A 384 -11.84 -7.96 -23.70
C ASP A 384 -13.23 -8.24 -23.11
N TYR A 385 -13.28 -9.07 -22.06
CA TYR A 385 -14.50 -9.38 -21.34
C TYR A 385 -15.06 -8.15 -20.60
N ILE A 386 -14.21 -7.43 -19.87
CA ILE A 386 -14.59 -6.17 -19.18
C ILE A 386 -15.02 -5.10 -20.19
N GLU A 387 -14.30 -4.96 -21.30
CA GLU A 387 -14.58 -3.95 -22.34
C GLU A 387 -15.97 -4.17 -22.94
N LYS A 388 -16.31 -5.43 -23.26
CA LYS A 388 -17.61 -5.84 -23.82
C LYS A 388 -18.76 -5.75 -22.82
N SER A 389 -18.49 -5.88 -21.53
CA SER A 389 -19.52 -5.80 -20.49
C SER A 389 -20.11 -4.39 -20.39
N LYS A 390 -21.43 -4.27 -20.19
CA LYS A 390 -22.05 -2.97 -19.94
C LYS A 390 -21.78 -2.50 -18.51
N ARG A 391 -21.81 -3.43 -17.56
CA ARG A 391 -21.51 -3.19 -16.15
C ARG A 391 -20.53 -4.23 -15.64
N PHE A 392 -19.51 -3.81 -14.92
CA PHE A 392 -18.56 -4.72 -14.28
C PHE A 392 -19.22 -5.70 -13.29
N GLN A 393 -20.37 -5.34 -12.70
CA GLN A 393 -21.14 -6.22 -11.81
C GLN A 393 -21.82 -7.39 -12.53
N GLU A 394 -22.07 -7.28 -13.84
CA GLU A 394 -22.64 -8.38 -14.64
C GLU A 394 -21.64 -9.54 -14.81
N LEU A 395 -20.36 -9.29 -14.51
CA LEU A 395 -19.30 -10.28 -14.63
C LEU A 395 -19.37 -11.36 -13.55
N GLU A 396 -19.86 -11.04 -12.35
CA GLU A 396 -19.96 -12.00 -11.24
C GLU A 396 -20.88 -13.19 -11.55
N GLN A 397 -21.83 -13.02 -12.48
CA GLN A 397 -22.75 -14.08 -12.89
C GLN A 397 -22.15 -15.06 -13.91
N GLN A 398 -21.12 -14.65 -14.66
CA GLN A 398 -20.47 -15.50 -15.68
C GLN A 398 -19.15 -16.10 -15.21
N ASP A 399 -18.56 -15.62 -14.11
CA ASP A 399 -17.34 -16.18 -13.51
C ASP A 399 -17.47 -17.66 -13.09
N LEU A 400 -18.69 -18.18 -12.95
CA LEU A 400 -18.95 -19.61 -12.76
C LEU A 400 -18.51 -20.48 -13.95
N GLU A 401 -18.26 -19.89 -15.13
CA GLU A 401 -17.80 -20.61 -16.33
C GLU A 401 -16.29 -20.49 -16.61
N PHE A 402 -15.56 -19.66 -15.85
CA PHE A 402 -14.11 -19.43 -16.05
C PHE A 402 -13.21 -20.31 -15.17
N ASN A 403 -13.76 -20.91 -14.10
CA ASN A 403 -13.13 -21.97 -13.32
C ASN A 403 -13.46 -23.34 -13.94
#